data_AF-A0A957C4E0-F1
#
_entry.id   AF-A0A957C4E0-F1
#
_cell.length_a   1.000
_cell.length_b   1.000
_cell.length_c   1.000
_cell.angle_alpha   90.00
_cell.angle_beta   90.00
_cell.angle_gamma   90.00
#
_symmetry.space_group_name_H-M   'P 1'
#
loop_
_entity.id
_entity.type
_entity.pdbx_description
1 polymer ?
#
loop_
_entity_poly.entity_id
_entity_poly.type
_entity_poly.pdbx_seq_one_letter_code
_entity_poly.pdbx_strand_id
1 'polypeptide(L)' 'MEPQDQLLTRLQQRDEEAFALIFDSQSDKIYRLAMSLLRDEQQADGVVQDTFLKLIQGIDSFEGRATLET' A
#
# COMPACT_ATOMS: atom_id res chain seq x y z
N MET A 1 13.34 11.00 6.55
CA MET A 1 12.65 9.73 6.30
C MET A 1 12.30 9.15 7.65
N GLU A 2 11.02 8.88 7.91
CA GLU A 2 10.63 8.22 9.16
C GLU A 2 11.17 6.78 9.17
N PRO A 3 11.62 6.27 10.33
CA PRO A 3 11.99 4.86 10.49
C PRO A 3 10.81 3.94 10.15
N GLN A 4 11.07 2.81 9.49
CA GLN A 4 10.04 1.85 9.07
C GLN A 4 9.18 1.36 10.24
N ASP A 5 9.79 1.13 11.41
CA ASP A 5 9.07 0.70 12.62
C ASP A 5 8.07 1.75 13.11
N GLN A 6 8.42 3.03 12.97
CA GLN A 6 7.56 4.14 13.38
C GLN A 6 6.37 4.28 12.41
N LEU A 7 6.61 4.12 11.11
CA LEU A 7 5.57 4.12 10.10
C LEU A 7 4.62 2.93 10.28
N LEU A 8 5.14 1.73 10.56
CA LEU A 8 4.32 0.54 10.84
C LEU A 8 3.44 0.75 12.06
N THR A 9 3.98 1.32 13.14
CA THR A 9 3.21 1.63 14.35
C THR A 9 2.06 2.60 14.05
N ARG A 10 2.32 3.64 13.25
CA ARG A 10 1.29 4.60 12.83
C ARG A 10 0.22 3.96 11.94
N LEU A 11 0.62 3.11 11.00
CA LEU A 11 -0.32 2.37 10.14
C LEU A 11 -1.23 1.44 10.96
N GLN A 12 -0.69 0.74 11.96
CA GLN A 12 -1.48 -0.08 12.90
C GLN A 12 -2.44 0.76 13.76
N GLN A 13 -2.10 2.02 14.03
CA GLN A 13 -2.98 2.97 14.71
C GLN A 13 -4.02 3.61 13.78
N ARG A 14 -4.07 3.20 12.51
CA ARG A 14 -4.96 3.76 11.48
C ARG A 14 -4.75 5.26 11.24
N ASP A 15 -3.49 5.70 11.35
CA ASP A 15 -3.08 7.06 11.04
C ASP A 15 -3.23 7.33 9.53
N GLU A 16 -4.15 8.24 9.19
CA GLU A 16 -4.44 8.61 7.80
C GLU A 16 -3.25 9.22 7.08
N GLU A 17 -2.39 9.98 7.77
CA GLU A 17 -1.19 10.56 7.16
C GLU A 17 -0.16 9.48 6.83
N ALA A 18 -0.01 8.47 7.70
CA ALA A 18 0.87 7.34 7.43
C ALA A 18 0.40 6.54 6.21
N PHE A 19 -0.91 6.35 6.06
CA PHE A 19 -1.48 5.73 4.86
C PHE A 19 -1.27 6.57 3.62
N ALA A 20 -1.47 7.89 3.69
CA ALA A 20 -1.24 8.80 2.57
C ALA A 20 0.22 8.74 2.08
N LEU A 21 1.19 8.71 2.99
CA LEU A 21 2.62 8.58 2.65
C LEU A 21 2.93 7.27 1.89
N ILE A 22 2.33 6.16 2.33
CA ILE A 22 2.47 4.86 1.66
C ILE A 22 1.76 4.86 0.31
N PHE A 23 0.56 5.44 0.25
CA PHE A 23 -0.22 5.57 -0.99
C PHE A 23 0.54 6.40 -2.04
N ASP A 24 1.01 7.58 -1.68
CA ASP A 24 1.73 8.49 -2.58
C ASP A 24 3.04 7.87 -3.11
N SER A 25 3.71 7.04 -2.29
CA SER A 25 4.98 6.42 -2.69
C SER A 25 4.84 5.14 -3.52
N GLN A 26 3.74 4.41 -3.40
CA GLN A 26 3.56 3.09 -4.05
C GLN A 26 2.47 3.05 -5.12
N SER A 27 1.46 3.91 -5.07
CA SER A 27 0.30 3.89 -5.98
C SER A 27 0.71 3.90 -7.46
N ASP A 28 1.60 4.80 -7.85
CA ASP A 28 2.10 4.93 -9.24
C ASP A 28 2.88 3.68 -9.71
N LYS A 29 3.60 3.00 -8.81
CA LYS A 29 4.29 1.74 -9.16
C LYS A 29 3.30 0.60 -9.38
N ILE A 30 2.33 0.46 -8.48
CA ILE A 30 1.28 -0.55 -8.57
C ILE A 30 0.43 -0.31 -9.82
N TYR A 31 0.05 0.94 -10.07
CA TYR A 31 -0.71 1.35 -11.25
C TYR A 31 0.02 1.00 -12.53
N ARG A 32 1.30 1.36 -12.67
CA ARG A 32 2.10 1.03 -13.87
C ARG A 32 2.22 -0.48 -14.09
N LEU A 33 2.39 -1.26 -13.03
CA LEU A 33 2.41 -2.72 -13.11
C LEU A 33 1.06 -3.26 -13.58
N ALA A 34 -0.04 -2.83 -12.96
CA ALA A 34 -1.39 -3.24 -13.31
C ALA A 34 -1.72 -2.87 -14.76
N MET A 35 -1.37 -1.65 -15.20
CA MET A 35 -1.51 -1.19 -16.58
C MET A 35 -0.71 -2.05 -17.57
N SER A 36 0.50 -2.48 -17.21
CA SER A 36 1.32 -3.33 -18.08
C SER A 36 0.70 -4.72 -18.32
N LEU A 37 -0.05 -5.23 -17.33
CA LEU A 37 -0.66 -6.56 -17.33
C LEU A 37 -2.08 -6.54 -17.93
N LEU A 38 -2.90 -5.58 -17.50
CA LEU A 38 -4.33 -5.53 -17.81
C LEU A 38 -4.62 -4.70 -19.05
N ARG A 39 -3.77 -3.70 -19.35
CA ARG A 39 -3.94 -2.73 -20.44
C ARG A 39 -5.31 -2.04 -20.43
N ASP A 40 -5.82 -1.80 -19.23
CA ASP A 40 -7.13 -1.20 -18.95
C ASP A 40 -6.99 -0.29 -17.74
N GLU A 41 -7.27 1.01 -17.92
CA GLU A 41 -7.12 2.03 -16.88
C GLU A 41 -8.05 1.81 -15.71
N GLN A 42 -9.31 1.44 -15.97
CA GLN A 42 -10.32 1.25 -14.93
C GLN A 42 -9.99 0.03 -14.06
N GLN A 43 -9.53 -1.05 -14.69
CA GLN A 43 -9.09 -2.23 -13.94
C GLN A 43 -7.79 -1.96 -13.18
N ALA A 44 -6.85 -1.19 -13.75
CA ALA A 44 -5.63 -0.82 -13.05
C ALA A 44 -5.88 0.06 -11.81
N ASP A 45 -6.78 1.04 -11.93
CA ASP A 45 -7.23 1.84 -10.78
C ASP A 45 -7.90 0.97 -9.72
N GLY A 46 -8.72 0.00 -10.15
CA GLY A 46 -9.34 -0.99 -9.26
C GLY A 46 -8.30 -1.81 -8.49
N VAL A 47 -7.23 -2.26 -9.15
CA VAL A 47 -6.13 -2.98 -8.49
C VAL A 47 -5.45 -2.12 -7.44
N VAL A 48 -5.14 -0.86 -7.75
CA VAL A 48 -4.54 0.07 -6.79
C VAL A 48 -5.43 0.19 -5.55
N GLN A 49 -6.72 0.49 -5.75
CA GLN A 49 -7.67 0.62 -4.65
C GLN A 49 -7.78 -0.65 -3.81
N ASP A 50 -7.96 -1.81 -4.43
CA ASP A 50 -8.09 -3.10 -3.75
C ASP A 50 -6.82 -3.46 -2.96
N THR A 51 -5.63 -3.13 -3.48
CA THR A 51 -4.37 -3.38 -2.78
C THR A 51 -4.29 -2.57 -1.48
N PHE A 52 -4.60 -1.27 -1.52
CA PHE A 52 -4.55 -0.44 -0.32
C PHE A 52 -5.71 -0.74 0.65
N LEU A 53 -6.90 -1.12 0.16
CA LEU A 53 -7.99 -1.60 1.01
C LEU A 53 -7.59 -2.86 1.77
N LYS A 54 -6.94 -3.82 1.10
CA LYS A 54 -6.40 -5.03 1.75
C LYS A 54 -5.30 -4.71 2.75
N LEU A 55 -4.45 -3.72 2.45
CA LEU A 55 -3.45 -3.24 3.39
C LEU A 55 -4.10 -2.70 4.67
N ILE A 56 -5.10 -1.82 4.55
CA ILE A 56 -5.81 -1.25 5.71
C ILE A 56 -6.52 -2.35 6.51
N GLN A 57 -7.15 -3.31 5.84
CA GLN A 57 -7.84 -4.43 6.50
C GLN A 57 -6.88 -5.43 7.15
N GLY A 58 -5.67 -5.56 6.62
CA GLY A 58 -4.65 -6.53 7.07
C GLY A 58 -3.53 -5.95 7.92
N ILE A 59 -3.48 -4.63 8.14
CA ILE A 59 -2.38 -4.00 8.88
C ILE A 59 -2.30 -4.50 10.34
N ASP A 60 -3.46 -4.80 10.92
CA ASP A 60 -3.60 -5.33 12.27
C ASP A 60 -3.04 -6.78 12.39
N SER A 61 -3.01 -7.53 11.28
CA SER A 61 -2.41 -8.88 11.21
C SER A 61 -1.00 -8.90 10.65
N PHE A 62 -0.46 -7.73 10.29
CA PHE A 62 0.89 -7.57 9.77
C PHE A 62 1.91 -7.64 10.92
N GLU A 63 2.22 -8.86 11.38
CA GLU A 63 3.21 -9.15 12.43
C GLU A 63 4.67 -9.01 11.94
N GLY A 64 4.96 -8.09 11.00
CA GLY A 64 6.31 -7.88 10.46
C GLY A 64 6.91 -9.09 9.71
N ARG A 65 6.12 -10.13 9.40
CA ARG A 65 6.58 -11.36 8.73
C ARG A 65 6.51 -11.31 7.20
N ALA A 66 5.82 -10.34 6.63
CA ALA A 66 5.90 -10.07 5.20
C ALA A 66 6.99 -9.02 4.99
N THR A 67 8.18 -9.50 4.63
CA THR A 67 9.23 -8.64 4.09
C THR A 67 8.66 -7.98 2.83
N LEU A 68 8.52 -6.66 2.85
CA LEU A 68 8.32 -5.88 1.62
C LEU A 68 9.63 -6.01 0.83
N GLU A 69 9.75 -7.08 0.04
CA GLU A 69 10.82 -7.21 -0.94
C GLU A 69 10.70 -6.05 -1.95
N THR A 70 11.84 -5.39 -2.17
CA THR A 70 12.04 -4.26 -3.10
C THR A 70 12.66 -4.75 -4.39
#